data_AF-A0A2T6CB76-F1
#
_entry.id   AF-A0A2T6CB76-F1
#
_cell.length_a   1.000
_cell.length_b   1.000
_cell.length_c   1.000
_cell.angle_alpha   90.00
_cell.angle_beta   90.00
_cell.angle_gamma   90.00
#
_symmetry.space_group_name_H-M   'P 1'
#
loop_
_entity.id
_entity.type
_entity.pdbx_description
1 polymer ?
#
loop_
_entity_poly.entity_id
_entity_poly.type
_entity_poly.pdbx_seq_one_letter_code
_entity_poly.pdbx_strand_id
1 'polypeptide(L)' 'MQADWTRPDDEIARFLERHGRYGIPFNIVFGPEAPSGISLPEILTQTLVLDAFERASARSVARD' A
#
# COMPACT_ATOMS: atom_id res chain seq x y z
N MET A 1 -0.80 10.79 -3.33
CA MET A 1 -1.06 10.95 -4.77
C MET A 1 -2.48 10.47 -5.03
N GLN A 2 -3.24 11.18 -5.88
CA GLN A 2 -4.55 10.74 -6.33
C GLN A 2 -4.50 10.68 -7.85
N ALA A 3 -4.86 9.55 -8.43
CA ALA A 3 -4.73 9.30 -9.86
C ALA A 3 -6.00 8.63 -10.41
N ASP A 4 -6.30 8.89 -11.69
CA ASP A 4 -7.45 8.31 -12.41
C ASP A 4 -6.98 7.14 -13.29
N TRP A 5 -7.05 5.94 -12.72
CA TRP A 5 -6.72 4.66 -13.36
C TRP A 5 -7.59 4.28 -14.59
N THR A 6 -8.68 5.00 -14.89
CA THR A 6 -9.48 4.76 -16.12
C THR A 6 -8.83 5.37 -17.35
N ARG A 7 -7.78 6.17 -17.15
CA ARG A 7 -6.92 6.72 -18.20
C ARG A 7 -5.52 6.16 -18.04
N PRO A 8 -4.88 5.71 -19.14
CA PRO A 8 -3.48 5.29 -19.09
C PRO A 8 -2.59 6.42 -18.57
N ASP A 9 -1.69 6.08 -17.65
CA ASP A 9 -0.76 7.00 -17.02
C ASP A 9 0.59 6.29 -16.79
N ASP A 10 1.65 6.82 -17.38
CA ASP A 10 3.00 6.23 -17.33
C ASP A 10 3.64 6.30 -15.93
N GLU A 11 3.23 7.24 -15.08
CA GLU A 11 3.69 7.32 -13.69
C GLU A 11 3.05 6.20 -12.87
N ILE A 12 1.74 5.96 -13.06
CA ILE A 12 1.03 4.85 -12.41
C ILE A 12 1.62 3.51 -12.89
N ALA A 13 1.81 3.33 -14.20
CA ALA A 13 2.36 2.10 -14.76
C ALA A 13 3.75 1.78 -14.19
N ARG A 14 4.64 2.78 -14.15
CA ARG A 14 5.97 2.64 -13.54
C ARG A 14 5.89 2.39 -12.03
N PHE A 15 4.93 2.99 -11.33
CA PHE A 15 4.73 2.73 -9.90
C PHE A 15 4.35 1.27 -9.64
N LEU A 16 3.41 0.72 -10.42
CA LEU A 16 3.00 -0.69 -10.33
C LEU A 16 4.17 -1.63 -10.68
N GLU A 17 4.91 -1.34 -11.75
CA GLU A 17 6.07 -2.14 -12.18
C GLU A 17 7.16 -2.21 -11.11
N ARG A 18 7.50 -1.06 -10.48
CA ARG A 18 8.49 -1.02 -9.38
C ARG A 18 8.10 -1.89 -8.18
N HIS A 19 6.81 -2.18 -8.00
CA HIS A 19 6.30 -3.06 -6.95
C HIS A 19 5.91 -4.45 -7.49
N GLY A 20 6.38 -4.81 -8.69
CA GLY A 20 6.17 -6.14 -9.29
C GLY A 20 4.71 -6.44 -9.63
N ARG A 21 3.91 -5.41 -9.91
CA ARG A 21 2.49 -5.50 -10.22
C ARG A 21 2.18 -4.93 -11.60
N TYR A 22 1.21 -5.55 -12.26
CA TYR A 22 0.77 -5.19 -13.61
C TYR A 22 -0.74 -4.90 -13.68
N GLY A 23 -1.43 -4.98 -12.55
CA GLY A 23 -2.88 -4.93 -12.48
C GLY A 23 -3.38 -4.26 -11.22
N ILE A 24 -4.70 -4.08 -11.19
CA ILE A 24 -5.48 -3.33 -10.21
C ILE A 24 -6.64 -4.24 -9.73
N PRO A 25 -7.05 -4.18 -8.46
CA PRO A 25 -6.58 -3.25 -7.43
C PRO A 25 -5.17 -3.58 -6.93
N PHE A 26 -4.37 -2.54 -6.65
CA PHE A 26 -3.09 -2.66 -5.95
C PHE A 26 -3.12 -1.76 -4.74
N ASN A 27 -2.98 -2.36 -3.55
CA ASN A 27 -3.02 -1.66 -2.28
C ASN A 27 -1.66 -1.80 -1.60
N ILE A 28 -1.12 -0.69 -1.09
CA ILE A 28 0.16 -0.65 -0.39
C ILE A 28 0.09 0.39 0.73
N VAL A 29 0.58 0.02 1.92
CA VAL A 29 0.65 0.92 3.09
C VAL A 29 2.09 1.36 3.28
N PHE A 30 2.32 2.66 3.35
CA PHE A 30 3.63 3.25 3.67
C PHE A 30 3.60 3.85 5.07
N GLY A 31 4.76 3.93 5.71
CA GLY A 31 4.93 4.63 6.97
C GLY A 31 6.40 4.70 7.37
N PRO A 32 6.71 5.38 8.49
CA PRO A 32 8.09 5.55 8.95
C PRO A 32 8.90 4.24 9.08
N GLU A 33 8.25 3.15 9.52
CA GLU A 33 8.89 1.83 9.67
C GLU A 33 8.75 0.96 8.41
N ALA A 34 8.00 1.44 7.42
CA ALA A 34 7.84 0.79 6.12
C ALA A 34 8.02 1.80 4.97
N PRO A 35 9.23 2.39 4.80
CA PRO A 35 9.47 3.36 3.74
C PRO A 35 9.42 2.75 2.34
N SER A 36 9.68 1.44 2.22
CA SER A 36 9.49 0.66 0.99
C SER A 36 8.04 0.16 0.81
N GLY A 37 7.18 0.40 1.79
CA GLY A 37 5.77 0.01 1.79
C GLY A 37 5.53 -1.47 2.10
N ILE A 38 4.28 -1.77 2.46
CA ILE A 38 3.75 -3.10 2.73
C ILE A 38 2.62 -3.35 1.73
N SER A 39 2.87 -4.20 0.73
CA SER A 39 1.84 -4.59 -0.24
C SER A 39 0.77 -5.44 0.44
N LEU A 40 -0.49 -5.13 0.13
CA LEU A 40 -1.64 -5.87 0.63
C LEU A 40 -2.23 -6.79 -0.45
N PRO A 41 -2.98 -7.83 -0.06
CA PRO A 41 -3.78 -8.61 -0.98
C PRO A 41 -4.83 -7.74 -1.71
N GLU A 42 -5.32 -8.23 -2.85
CA GLU A 42 -6.39 -7.57 -3.61
C GLU A 42 -7.71 -7.55 -2.83
N ILE A 43 -8.00 -8.63 -2.10
CA ILE A 43 -9.16 -8.73 -1.21
C ILE A 43 -8.76 -8.26 0.17
N LEU A 44 -9.30 -7.12 0.58
CA LEU A 44 -9.01 -6.52 1.87
C LEU A 44 -9.97 -7.01 2.95
N THR A 45 -9.42 -7.23 4.14
CA THR A 45 -10.19 -7.29 5.39
C THR A 45 -9.74 -6.16 6.29
N GLN A 46 -10.60 -5.74 7.22
CA GLN A 46 -10.25 -4.68 8.17
C GLN A 46 -8.97 -5.04 8.96
N THR A 47 -8.86 -6.30 9.40
CA THR A 47 -7.67 -6.80 10.12
C THR A 47 -6.40 -6.64 9.30
N LEU A 48 -6.40 -7.06 8.03
CA LEU A 48 -5.22 -6.93 7.15
C LEU A 48 -4.75 -5.48 6.99
N VAL A 49 -5.70 -4.55 6.92
CA VAL A 49 -5.40 -3.12 6.79
C VAL A 49 -4.85 -2.54 8.10
N LEU A 50 -5.49 -2.84 9.23
CA LEU A 50 -5.06 -2.37 10.55
C LEU A 50 -3.67 -2.91 10.92
N ASP A 51 -3.43 -4.20 10.70
CA ASP A 51 -2.12 -4.83 10.95
C ASP A 51 -1.01 -4.18 10.11
N ALA A 52 -1.31 -3.83 8.86
CA ALA A 52 -0.35 -3.15 8.00
C ALA A 52 -0.05 -1.72 8.48
N PHE A 53 -1.05 -0.99 8.97
CA PHE A 53 -0.83 0.32 9.58
C PHE A 53 -0.01 0.23 10.86
N GLU A 54 -0.29 -0.73 11.74
CA GLU A 54 0.50 -0.96 12.96
C GLU A 54 1.97 -1.20 12.60
N ARG A 55 2.23 -2.10 11.63
CA ARG A 55 3.59 -2.42 11.16
C ARG A 55 4.31 -1.28 10.46
N ALA A 56 3.58 -0.40 9.77
CA ALA A 56 4.18 0.73 9.04
C ALA A 56 4.45 1.93 9.95
N SER A 57 3.82 2.01 11.13
CA SER A 57 3.93 3.16 12.02
C SER A 57 5.18 3.12 12.90
N ALA A 58 5.83 4.28 13.12
CA ALA A 58 6.95 4.42 14.08
C ALA A 58 6.51 4.37 15.55
N ARG A 59 5.20 4.37 15.80
CA ARG A 59 4.66 4.32 17.15
C ARG A 59 4.35 2.86 17.43
N SER A 60 5.08 2.24 18.35
CA SER A 60 4.59 1.06 19.05
C SER A 60 3.24 1.47 19.64
N VAL A 61 2.15 1.02 18.99
CA VAL A 61 0.81 1.16 19.54
C VAL A 61 0.81 0.26 20.77
N ALA A 62 1.23 0.82 21.90
CA ALA A 62 1.06 0.18 23.19
C ALA A 62 -0.44 -0.13 23.30
N ARG A 63 -0.76 -1.42 23.30
CA ARG A 63 -2.10 -1.88 23.61
C ARG A 63 -2.25 -1.65 25.11
N ASP A 64 -2.86 -0.53 25.46
CA ASP A 64 -3.45 -0.32 26.80
C ASP A 64 -4.74 -1.14 26.93
#